data_AF-A0A843G975-F1
#
_entry.id   AF-A0A843G975-F1
#
_cell.length_a   1.000
_cell.length_b   1.000
_cell.length_c   1.000
_cell.angle_alpha   90.00
_cell.angle_beta   90.00
_cell.angle_gamma   90.00
#
_symmetry.space_group_name_H-M   'P 1'
#
loop_
_entity.id
_entity.type
_entity.pdbx_description
1 polymer ?
#
loop_
_entity_poly.entity_id
_entity_poly.type
_entity_poly.pdbx_seq_one_letter_code
_entity_poly.pdbx_strand_id
1 'polypeptide(L)'
;MTLTDSEVKYIEGILGREMNELEEGMLDVMFSEHCSYKSSRPILKLFPTEGENIVLGPGDDAGLVSITDEYALAVGMESHNHPSAIEPYGGAGTGIGGILRDIISMGAMPIALLDSLRFGPLEDQKSRYLFEHVVEGISDYGNRVGVPTVAGEIEFDESFRTNPLVNVLCAGLVKKDEIVMAVAPNIGDVFLLMGGTTGRDGIHGVTFASEELTSNSETEDRPAVQVADPFTKKRVLEASLEILEKIDCSGVKDLGGGGLTCCVSELVDKSGNGAVIDLRAIPLREEGMTPYEIMLSESQERMIFVINPKDVELAQAICDKHEIPSAVIGEVTEGNHMVVKDFDAEIELQTLCDVPTILLADPPSLNR
;
A
#
# COMPACT_ATOMS: atom_id res chain seq x y z
N MET A 1 -6.64 -16.45 10.99
CA MET A 1 -6.16 -17.10 9.77
C MET A 1 -7.28 -17.18 8.78
N THR A 2 -7.11 -16.47 7.69
CA THR A 2 -7.92 -16.50 6.47
C THR A 2 -7.51 -17.66 5.55
N LEU A 3 -6.29 -18.19 5.70
CA LEU A 3 -5.82 -19.37 4.97
C LEU A 3 -6.71 -20.57 5.23
N THR A 4 -7.16 -21.20 4.14
CA THR A 4 -7.86 -22.48 4.13
C THR A 4 -6.88 -23.65 4.25
N ASP A 5 -7.35 -24.81 4.71
CA ASP A 5 -6.54 -26.04 4.76
C ASP A 5 -5.88 -26.40 3.40
N SER A 6 -6.53 -26.06 2.28
CA SER A 6 -5.97 -26.27 0.94
C SER A 6 -4.87 -25.27 0.59
N GLU A 7 -5.00 -24.02 1.03
CA GLU A 7 -3.97 -22.98 0.84
C GLU A 7 -2.73 -23.32 1.67
N VAL A 8 -2.91 -23.72 2.93
CA VAL A 8 -1.81 -24.19 3.79
C VAL A 8 -1.04 -25.34 3.14
N LYS A 9 -1.75 -26.40 2.69
CA LYS A 9 -1.11 -27.54 2.01
C LYS A 9 -0.37 -27.16 0.73
N TYR A 10 -0.91 -26.20 -0.03
CA TYR A 10 -0.26 -25.71 -1.24
C TYR A 10 1.05 -24.99 -0.92
N ILE A 11 1.00 -24.08 0.07
CA ILE A 11 2.14 -23.30 0.54
C ILE A 11 3.24 -24.23 1.06
N GLU A 12 2.91 -25.12 2.01
CA GLU A 12 3.88 -26.07 2.60
C GLU A 12 4.45 -27.03 1.55
N GLY A 13 3.67 -27.35 0.52
CA GLY A 13 4.15 -28.14 -0.62
C GLY A 13 5.23 -27.44 -1.44
N ILE A 14 5.18 -26.11 -1.53
CA ILE A 14 6.21 -25.30 -2.21
C ILE A 14 7.39 -25.03 -1.28
N LEU A 15 7.14 -24.73 0.00
CA LEU A 15 8.19 -24.53 1.01
C LEU A 15 8.97 -25.81 1.33
N GLY A 16 8.33 -26.98 1.22
CA GLY A 16 8.89 -28.27 1.64
C GLY A 16 8.98 -28.45 3.15
N ARG A 17 8.33 -27.57 3.93
CA ARG A 17 8.29 -27.55 5.39
C ARG A 17 7.05 -26.79 5.89
N GLU A 18 6.77 -26.91 7.18
CA GLU A 18 5.78 -26.08 7.87
C GLU A 18 6.24 -24.61 7.92
N MET A 19 5.27 -23.70 7.88
CA MET A 19 5.50 -22.26 8.07
C MET A 19 5.82 -21.97 9.54
N ASN A 20 6.66 -20.98 9.80
CA ASN A 20 6.75 -20.38 11.13
C ASN A 20 5.71 -19.26 11.31
N GLU A 21 5.59 -18.71 12.52
CA GLU A 21 4.59 -17.69 12.87
C GLU A 21 4.65 -16.43 11.98
N LEU A 22 5.86 -15.95 11.66
CA LEU A 22 6.04 -14.78 10.80
C LEU A 22 5.61 -15.09 9.37
N GLU A 23 6.06 -16.22 8.83
CA GLU A 23 5.72 -16.66 7.47
C GLU A 23 4.23 -16.90 7.30
N GLU A 24 3.60 -17.52 8.29
CA GLU A 24 2.16 -17.73 8.33
C GLU A 24 1.41 -16.38 8.29
N GLY A 25 1.83 -15.39 9.08
CA GLY A 25 1.27 -14.04 9.01
C GLY A 25 1.40 -13.39 7.65
N MET A 26 2.63 -13.38 7.11
CA MET A 26 2.95 -12.82 5.81
C MET A 26 2.08 -13.44 4.70
N LEU A 27 1.96 -14.77 4.70
CA LEU A 27 1.21 -15.49 3.68
C LEU A 27 -0.31 -15.40 3.89
N ASP A 28 -0.79 -15.32 5.13
CA ASP A 28 -2.23 -15.11 5.42
C ASP A 28 -2.74 -13.81 4.82
N VAL A 29 -1.96 -12.73 4.96
CA VAL A 29 -2.32 -11.43 4.38
C VAL A 29 -2.21 -11.44 2.87
N MET A 30 -1.12 -11.97 2.30
CA MET A 30 -0.97 -12.00 0.83
C MET A 30 -2.02 -12.88 0.14
N PHE A 31 -2.47 -13.97 0.77
CA PHE A 31 -3.53 -14.82 0.25
C PHE A 31 -4.95 -14.28 0.52
N SER A 32 -5.13 -13.20 1.26
CA SER A 32 -6.46 -12.57 1.47
C SER A 32 -7.12 -12.16 0.14
N GLU A 33 -8.45 -12.00 0.11
CA GLU A 33 -9.12 -11.52 -1.12
C GLU A 33 -8.67 -10.11 -1.49
N HIS A 34 -8.41 -9.26 -0.51
CA HIS A 34 -8.01 -7.87 -0.72
C HIS A 34 -6.62 -7.73 -1.37
N CYS A 35 -5.64 -8.56 -1.03
CA CYS A 35 -4.33 -8.54 -1.70
C CYS A 35 -4.31 -9.40 -2.98
N SER A 36 -4.85 -10.62 -2.95
CA SER A 36 -4.70 -11.56 -4.07
C SER A 36 -5.69 -11.36 -5.21
N TYR A 37 -6.83 -10.70 -4.94
CA TYR A 37 -7.98 -10.64 -5.85
C TYR A 37 -8.40 -12.02 -6.36
N LYS A 38 -8.15 -13.10 -5.60
CA LYS A 38 -8.21 -14.47 -6.12
C LYS A 38 -9.56 -14.84 -6.74
N SER A 39 -10.67 -14.25 -6.27
CA SER A 39 -12.02 -14.48 -6.79
C SER A 39 -12.34 -13.60 -8.00
N SER A 40 -11.84 -12.36 -8.03
CA SER A 40 -12.17 -11.37 -9.07
C SER A 40 -11.17 -11.37 -10.25
N ARG A 41 -9.89 -11.65 -10.00
CA ARG A 41 -8.80 -11.65 -10.98
C ARG A 41 -9.10 -12.47 -12.24
N PRO A 42 -9.70 -13.67 -12.20
CA PRO A 42 -10.06 -14.41 -13.42
C PRO A 42 -11.06 -13.66 -14.31
N ILE A 43 -11.97 -12.89 -13.70
CA ILE A 43 -12.99 -12.12 -14.41
C ILE A 43 -12.41 -10.79 -14.91
N LEU A 44 -11.60 -10.11 -14.10
CA LEU A 44 -10.98 -8.82 -14.47
C LEU A 44 -10.04 -8.96 -15.68
N LYS A 45 -9.39 -10.11 -15.86
CA LYS A 45 -8.56 -10.44 -17.05
C LYS A 45 -9.35 -10.44 -18.37
N LEU A 46 -10.68 -10.44 -18.34
CA LEU A 46 -11.52 -10.36 -19.54
C LEU A 46 -11.65 -8.94 -20.10
N PHE A 47 -11.29 -7.91 -19.32
CA PHE A 47 -11.36 -6.53 -19.79
C PHE A 47 -10.26 -6.21 -20.80
N PRO A 48 -10.55 -5.38 -21.83
CA PRO A 48 -9.51 -4.88 -22.73
C PRO A 48 -8.59 -3.91 -21.99
N THR A 49 -7.28 -4.15 -22.07
CA THR A 49 -6.24 -3.36 -21.39
C THR A 49 -5.28 -2.66 -22.35
N GLU A 50 -5.50 -2.81 -23.66
CA GLU A 50 -4.67 -2.22 -24.72
C GLU A 50 -5.41 -1.08 -25.42
N GLY A 51 -4.67 -0.04 -25.81
CA GLY A 51 -5.20 1.10 -26.54
C GLY A 51 -4.07 2.06 -26.93
N GLU A 52 -4.30 2.86 -27.98
CA GLU A 52 -3.28 3.76 -28.57
C GLU A 52 -2.68 4.73 -27.55
N ASN A 53 -3.49 5.23 -26.61
CA ASN A 53 -3.06 6.18 -25.59
C ASN A 53 -2.69 5.50 -24.26
N ILE A 54 -2.76 4.16 -24.14
CA ILE A 54 -2.38 3.48 -22.90
C ILE A 54 -0.85 3.38 -22.86
N VAL A 55 -0.24 4.08 -21.91
CA VAL A 55 1.20 4.02 -21.64
C VAL A 55 1.48 2.85 -20.70
N LEU A 56 0.65 2.69 -19.67
CA LEU A 56 0.71 1.57 -18.74
C LEU A 56 -0.71 1.13 -18.38
N GLY A 57 -1.01 -0.14 -18.64
CA GLY A 57 -2.25 -0.80 -18.23
C GLY A 57 -2.17 -1.35 -16.80
N PRO A 58 -3.05 -2.29 -16.42
CA PRO A 58 -3.01 -2.93 -15.11
C PRO A 58 -1.67 -3.65 -14.85
N GLY A 59 -1.17 -3.58 -13.61
CA GLY A 59 0.06 -4.25 -13.17
C GLY A 59 1.04 -3.39 -12.37
N ASP A 60 0.66 -2.15 -12.04
CA ASP A 60 1.37 -1.24 -11.15
C ASP A 60 0.34 -0.44 -10.33
N ASP A 61 0.80 0.43 -9.43
CA ASP A 61 -0.08 1.11 -8.45
C ASP A 61 -1.12 2.04 -9.14
N ALA A 62 -0.81 2.59 -10.33
CA ALA A 62 -1.75 3.36 -11.13
C ALA A 62 -1.62 3.13 -12.64
N GLY A 63 -2.72 3.36 -13.37
CA GLY A 63 -2.73 3.32 -14.83
C GLY A 63 -2.20 4.63 -15.43
N LEU A 64 -1.49 4.56 -16.55
CA LEU A 64 -0.96 5.74 -17.25
C LEU A 64 -1.56 5.88 -18.64
N VAL A 65 -2.09 7.06 -18.93
CA VAL A 65 -2.66 7.41 -20.23
C VAL A 65 -1.93 8.62 -20.81
N SER A 66 -1.48 8.51 -22.05
CA SER A 66 -0.86 9.60 -22.80
C SER A 66 -1.87 10.73 -23.04
N ILE A 67 -1.50 11.95 -22.68
CA ILE A 67 -2.31 13.16 -22.95
C ILE A 67 -1.68 14.04 -24.04
N THR A 68 -0.36 13.99 -24.18
CA THR A 68 0.42 14.67 -25.21
C THR A 68 1.62 13.79 -25.59
N ASP A 69 2.47 14.24 -26.50
CA ASP A 69 3.69 13.51 -26.85
C ASP A 69 4.66 13.38 -25.67
N GLU A 70 4.72 14.38 -24.79
CA GLU A 70 5.68 14.46 -23.67
C GLU A 70 5.10 14.04 -22.31
N TYR A 71 3.78 14.17 -22.12
CA TYR A 71 3.13 13.96 -20.82
C TYR A 71 2.15 12.80 -20.81
N ALA A 72 2.07 12.13 -19.66
CA ALA A 72 1.06 11.15 -19.31
C ALA A 72 0.30 11.58 -18.05
N LEU A 73 -0.93 11.08 -17.94
CA LEU A 73 -1.77 11.20 -16.75
C LEU A 73 -1.76 9.85 -16.02
N ALA A 74 -1.26 9.85 -14.78
CA ALA A 74 -1.42 8.74 -13.84
C ALA A 74 -2.82 8.83 -13.23
N VAL A 75 -3.56 7.71 -13.23
CA VAL A 75 -4.91 7.64 -12.67
C VAL A 75 -5.04 6.35 -11.88
N GLY A 76 -5.42 6.48 -10.62
CA GLY A 76 -5.75 5.36 -9.74
C GLY A 76 -7.07 5.61 -9.02
N MET A 77 -7.74 4.54 -8.61
CA MET A 77 -8.94 4.60 -7.80
C MET A 77 -8.89 3.52 -6.73
N GLU A 78 -9.15 3.92 -5.49
CA GLU A 78 -9.20 3.01 -4.34
C GLU A 78 -10.57 3.06 -3.65
N SER A 79 -10.80 2.11 -2.76
CA SER A 79 -11.97 2.10 -1.88
C SER A 79 -11.54 1.99 -0.42
N HIS A 80 -12.23 2.68 0.46
CA HIS A 80 -12.02 2.63 1.91
C HIS A 80 -13.35 2.42 2.65
N ASN A 81 -14.17 1.51 2.12
CA ASN A 81 -15.54 1.25 2.55
C ASN A 81 -15.62 0.82 4.02
N HIS A 82 -14.89 -0.24 4.38
CA HIS A 82 -14.97 -0.87 5.69
C HIS A 82 -14.45 0.07 6.81
N PRO A 83 -13.26 0.70 6.68
CA PRO A 83 -12.81 1.67 7.68
C PRO A 83 -13.77 2.86 7.81
N SER A 84 -14.28 3.38 6.69
CA SER A 84 -15.21 4.52 6.70
C SER A 84 -16.58 4.19 7.30
N ALA A 85 -17.00 2.92 7.27
CA ALA A 85 -18.24 2.49 7.92
C ALA A 85 -18.15 2.52 9.46
N ILE A 86 -16.94 2.40 10.01
CA ILE A 86 -16.67 2.32 11.45
C ILE A 86 -16.22 3.67 12.00
N GLU A 87 -15.24 4.30 11.36
CA GLU A 87 -14.73 5.62 11.70
C GLU A 87 -14.62 6.46 10.40
N PRO A 88 -15.68 7.21 10.05
CA PRO A 88 -15.81 7.83 8.72
C PRO A 88 -14.80 8.93 8.41
N TYR A 89 -14.34 9.69 9.40
CA TYR A 89 -13.43 10.82 9.16
C TYR A 89 -12.03 10.33 8.80
N GLY A 90 -11.43 9.51 9.67
CA GLY A 90 -10.12 8.92 9.48
C GLY A 90 -10.11 7.91 8.34
N GLY A 91 -11.12 7.05 8.25
CA GLY A 91 -11.25 6.09 7.15
C GLY A 91 -11.28 6.76 5.77
N ALA A 92 -12.03 7.84 5.60
CA ALA A 92 -12.03 8.56 4.33
C ALA A 92 -10.69 9.29 4.08
N GLY A 93 -10.10 9.85 5.14
CA GLY A 93 -8.79 10.51 5.08
C GLY A 93 -7.66 9.57 4.68
N THR A 94 -7.60 8.36 5.25
CA THR A 94 -6.58 7.36 4.88
C THR A 94 -6.77 6.84 3.47
N GLY A 95 -8.01 6.77 2.98
CA GLY A 95 -8.29 6.53 1.56
C GLY A 95 -7.63 7.56 0.65
N ILE A 96 -7.78 8.86 0.94
CA ILE A 96 -7.08 9.93 0.20
C ILE A 96 -5.56 9.79 0.34
N GLY A 97 -5.09 9.46 1.54
CA GLY A 97 -3.69 9.24 1.81
C GLY A 97 -3.08 8.08 1.02
N GLY A 98 -3.83 6.99 0.82
CA GLY A 98 -3.48 5.82 0.01
C GLY A 98 -3.32 6.21 -1.45
N ILE A 99 -4.41 6.62 -2.08
CA ILE A 99 -4.43 6.94 -3.51
C ILE A 99 -3.44 8.03 -3.94
N LEU A 100 -3.09 8.96 -3.05
CA LEU A 100 -2.02 9.93 -3.33
C LEU A 100 -0.65 9.25 -3.46
N ARG A 101 -0.35 8.20 -2.67
CA ARG A 101 0.92 7.47 -2.79
C ARG A 101 1.01 6.71 -4.09
N ASP A 102 -0.07 6.07 -4.53
CA ASP A 102 -0.11 5.33 -5.79
C ASP A 102 0.26 6.24 -6.97
N ILE A 103 -0.21 7.49 -6.94
CA ILE A 103 0.15 8.46 -7.97
C ILE A 103 1.61 8.91 -7.84
N ILE A 104 2.09 9.11 -6.62
CA ILE A 104 3.49 9.51 -6.36
C ILE A 104 4.46 8.39 -6.76
N SER A 105 4.10 7.11 -6.55
CA SER A 105 4.97 5.96 -6.90
C SER A 105 5.20 5.83 -8.41
N MET A 106 4.26 6.33 -9.23
CA MET A 106 4.45 6.45 -10.68
C MET A 106 5.35 7.62 -11.11
N GLY A 107 5.89 8.39 -10.16
CA GLY A 107 6.63 9.62 -10.40
C GLY A 107 5.75 10.83 -10.74
N ALA A 108 4.43 10.71 -10.59
CA ALA A 108 3.49 11.75 -10.98
C ALA A 108 3.21 12.74 -9.84
N MET A 109 3.06 14.01 -10.19
CA MET A 109 2.57 15.04 -9.29
C MET A 109 1.04 14.95 -9.19
N PRO A 110 0.45 14.65 -8.02
CA PRO A 110 -1.00 14.69 -7.84
C PRO A 110 -1.55 16.10 -8.12
N ILE A 111 -2.57 16.18 -8.98
CA ILE A 111 -3.16 17.47 -9.40
C ILE A 111 -4.67 17.57 -9.12
N ALA A 112 -5.36 16.44 -8.96
CA ALA A 112 -6.80 16.42 -8.76
C ALA A 112 -7.25 15.16 -8.03
N LEU A 113 -8.14 15.33 -7.06
CA LEU A 113 -8.87 14.27 -6.40
C LEU A 113 -10.31 14.23 -6.91
N LEU A 114 -10.91 13.05 -6.87
CA LEU A 114 -12.32 12.81 -7.13
C LEU A 114 -12.87 11.79 -6.14
N ASP A 115 -14.16 11.86 -5.86
CA ASP A 115 -14.85 10.96 -4.93
C ASP A 115 -16.11 10.34 -5.55
N SER A 116 -16.31 9.04 -5.35
CA SER A 116 -17.57 8.34 -5.66
C SER A 116 -18.12 7.74 -4.38
N LEU A 117 -19.19 8.36 -3.86
CA LEU A 117 -19.72 8.08 -2.54
C LEU A 117 -21.14 7.50 -2.62
N ARG A 118 -21.43 6.49 -1.80
CA ARG A 118 -22.77 5.89 -1.67
C ARG A 118 -23.13 5.71 -0.20
N PHE A 119 -24.32 6.18 0.19
CA PHE A 119 -24.81 6.12 1.57
C PHE A 119 -26.29 5.71 1.65
N GLY A 120 -26.74 5.33 2.84
CA GLY A 120 -28.16 5.14 3.12
C GLY A 120 -28.98 6.44 3.06
N PRO A 121 -30.32 6.37 3.15
CA PRO A 121 -31.19 7.54 3.07
C PRO A 121 -30.87 8.62 4.12
N LEU A 122 -30.94 9.90 3.74
CA LEU A 122 -30.62 11.04 4.62
C LEU A 122 -31.59 11.20 5.80
N GLU A 123 -32.74 10.55 5.82
CA GLU A 123 -33.64 10.50 6.97
C GLU A 123 -33.01 9.72 8.13
N ASP A 124 -32.17 8.72 7.83
CA ASP A 124 -31.45 7.90 8.79
C ASP A 124 -30.28 8.66 9.42
N GLN A 125 -30.20 8.59 10.75
CA GLN A 125 -29.19 9.33 11.51
C GLN A 125 -27.77 8.82 11.26
N LYS A 126 -27.59 7.50 11.14
CA LYS A 126 -26.27 6.90 10.89
C LYS A 126 -25.78 7.27 9.50
N SER A 127 -26.65 7.22 8.50
CA SER A 127 -26.32 7.59 7.11
C SER A 127 -25.90 9.06 7.00
N ARG A 128 -26.59 9.98 7.69
CA ARG A 128 -26.15 11.39 7.77
C ARG A 128 -24.79 11.55 8.44
N TYR A 129 -24.56 10.83 9.55
CA TYR A 129 -23.30 10.87 10.27
C TYR A 129 -22.12 10.41 9.40
N LEU A 130 -22.28 9.28 8.69
CA LEU A 130 -21.29 8.76 7.76
C LEU A 130 -21.00 9.76 6.63
N PHE A 131 -22.05 10.28 5.98
CA PHE A 131 -21.90 11.25 4.90
C PHE A 131 -21.14 12.50 5.34
N GLU A 132 -21.53 13.11 6.47
CA GLU A 132 -20.92 14.34 6.98
C GLU A 132 -19.42 14.16 7.24
N HIS A 133 -19.04 13.08 7.93
CA HIS A 133 -17.65 12.88 8.36
C HIS A 133 -16.77 12.30 7.25
N VAL A 134 -17.32 11.53 6.29
CA VAL A 134 -16.55 11.11 5.10
C VAL A 134 -16.18 12.32 4.26
N VAL A 135 -17.15 13.20 3.97
CA VAL A 135 -16.88 14.44 3.22
C VAL A 135 -15.91 15.34 3.97
N GLU A 136 -16.06 15.46 5.29
CA GLU A 136 -15.13 16.20 6.12
C GLU A 136 -13.71 15.62 6.04
N GLY A 137 -13.55 14.30 6.18
CA GLY A 137 -12.26 13.60 6.10
C GLY A 137 -11.57 13.77 4.73
N ILE A 138 -12.31 13.61 3.64
CA ILE A 138 -11.79 13.83 2.27
C ILE A 138 -11.32 15.27 2.10
N SER A 139 -12.19 16.22 2.44
CA SER A 139 -11.90 17.66 2.35
C SER A 139 -10.68 18.02 3.19
N ASP A 140 -10.63 17.55 4.43
CA ASP A 140 -9.58 17.91 5.36
C ASP A 140 -8.22 17.38 4.95
N TYR A 141 -8.15 16.14 4.48
CA TYR A 141 -6.90 15.54 4.03
C TYR A 141 -6.40 16.23 2.75
N GLY A 142 -7.26 16.33 1.72
CA GLY A 142 -6.91 16.96 0.44
C GLY A 142 -6.46 18.42 0.60
N ASN A 143 -7.18 19.21 1.40
CA ASN A 143 -6.85 20.61 1.66
C ASN A 143 -5.50 20.79 2.37
N ARG A 144 -5.17 19.91 3.33
CA ARG A 144 -3.90 19.99 4.08
C ARG A 144 -2.71 19.55 3.23
N VAL A 145 -2.87 18.56 2.35
CA VAL A 145 -1.84 18.19 1.37
C VAL A 145 -1.73 19.23 0.24
N GLY A 146 -2.83 19.90 -0.08
CA GLY A 146 -2.91 20.90 -1.14
C GLY A 146 -3.28 20.31 -2.50
N VAL A 147 -4.04 19.21 -2.53
CA VAL A 147 -4.58 18.61 -3.76
C VAL A 147 -6.10 18.80 -3.77
N PRO A 148 -6.68 19.46 -4.78
CA PRO A 148 -8.10 19.79 -4.78
C PRO A 148 -8.98 18.60 -5.17
N THR A 149 -10.09 18.40 -4.47
CA THR A 149 -11.20 17.56 -4.95
C THR A 149 -12.02 18.35 -5.97
N VAL A 150 -11.96 17.97 -7.25
CA VAL A 150 -12.48 18.80 -8.36
C VAL A 150 -13.78 18.29 -8.95
N ALA A 151 -14.12 17.02 -8.73
CA ALA A 151 -15.33 16.39 -9.22
C ALA A 151 -15.64 15.15 -8.38
N GLY A 152 -16.86 14.64 -8.51
CA GLY A 152 -17.28 13.44 -7.81
C GLY A 152 -18.74 13.12 -8.09
N GLU A 153 -19.22 12.05 -7.49
CA GLU A 153 -20.62 11.65 -7.53
C GLU A 153 -21.07 11.13 -6.17
N ILE A 154 -22.33 11.43 -5.82
CA ILE A 154 -22.95 11.02 -4.56
C ILE A 154 -24.33 10.46 -4.86
N GLU A 155 -24.65 9.30 -4.30
CA GLU A 155 -25.99 8.71 -4.35
C GLU A 155 -26.42 8.18 -2.98
N PHE A 156 -27.72 8.31 -2.70
CA PHE A 156 -28.35 7.84 -1.47
C PHE A 156 -29.39 6.78 -1.81
N ASP A 157 -29.19 5.55 -1.32
CA ASP A 157 -30.09 4.42 -1.57
C ASP A 157 -30.17 3.49 -0.35
N GLU A 158 -31.31 2.83 -0.18
CA GLU A 158 -31.55 1.89 0.93
C GLU A 158 -30.48 0.77 0.99
N SER A 159 -29.94 0.37 -0.16
CA SER A 159 -28.94 -0.70 -0.28
C SER A 159 -27.63 -0.39 0.43
N PHE A 160 -27.32 0.89 0.67
CA PHE A 160 -26.07 1.36 1.29
C PHE A 160 -26.24 1.77 2.76
N ARG A 161 -27.39 1.46 3.39
CA ARG A 161 -27.64 1.80 4.80
C ARG A 161 -26.60 1.19 5.76
N THR A 162 -26.17 -0.04 5.50
CA THR A 162 -25.24 -0.77 6.38
C THR A 162 -23.79 -0.61 5.94
N ASN A 163 -23.55 -0.62 4.63
CA ASN A 163 -22.23 -0.62 4.02
C ASN A 163 -22.13 0.57 3.06
N PRO A 164 -21.55 1.71 3.49
CA PRO A 164 -21.29 2.81 2.58
C PRO A 164 -20.22 2.41 1.56
N LEU A 165 -20.26 3.02 0.37
CA LEU A 165 -19.14 2.97 -0.56
C LEU A 165 -18.42 4.31 -0.51
N VAL A 166 -17.11 4.25 -0.24
CA VAL A 166 -16.22 5.41 -0.16
C VAL A 166 -15.07 5.13 -1.09
N ASN A 167 -15.25 5.51 -2.35
CA ASN A 167 -14.23 5.40 -3.38
C ASN A 167 -13.60 6.77 -3.62
N VAL A 168 -12.27 6.78 -3.72
CA VAL A 168 -11.49 7.98 -3.99
C VAL A 168 -10.58 7.73 -5.18
N LEU A 169 -10.42 8.73 -6.02
CA LEU A 169 -9.61 8.70 -7.22
C LEU A 169 -8.63 9.86 -7.17
N CYS A 170 -7.43 9.64 -7.67
CA CYS A 170 -6.45 10.69 -7.88
C CYS A 170 -5.97 10.66 -9.33
N ALA A 171 -5.76 11.86 -9.88
CA ALA A 171 -5.08 12.06 -11.15
C ALA A 171 -3.79 12.84 -10.90
N GLY A 172 -2.70 12.38 -11.51
CA GLY A 172 -1.39 13.01 -11.45
C GLY A 172 -0.77 13.22 -12.82
N LEU A 173 0.08 14.24 -12.94
CA LEU A 173 0.78 14.57 -14.18
C LEU A 173 2.25 14.15 -14.08
N VAL A 174 2.76 13.49 -15.12
CA VAL A 174 4.15 13.05 -15.21
C VAL A 174 4.68 13.22 -16.64
N LYS A 175 5.96 13.53 -16.80
CA LYS A 175 6.62 13.43 -18.11
C LYS A 175 6.92 11.96 -18.40
N LYS A 176 6.79 11.55 -19.66
CA LYS A 176 6.92 10.13 -20.02
C LYS A 176 8.30 9.54 -19.74
N ASP A 177 9.34 10.36 -19.74
CA ASP A 177 10.72 9.98 -19.43
C ASP A 177 11.03 10.05 -17.91
N GLU A 178 10.11 10.53 -17.10
CA GLU A 178 10.19 10.60 -15.63
C GLU A 178 9.28 9.57 -14.94
N ILE A 179 8.59 8.70 -15.70
CA ILE A 179 7.78 7.62 -15.15
C ILE A 179 8.69 6.61 -14.44
N VAL A 180 8.34 6.27 -13.20
CA VAL A 180 8.98 5.21 -12.44
C VAL A 180 8.00 4.08 -12.19
N MET A 181 8.51 2.86 -12.18
CA MET A 181 7.74 1.62 -12.06
C MET A 181 7.97 0.99 -10.69
N ALA A 182 7.01 0.21 -10.17
CA ALA A 182 7.23 -0.60 -8.99
C ALA A 182 8.02 -1.88 -9.36
N VAL A 183 9.35 -1.74 -9.50
CA VAL A 183 10.29 -2.84 -9.78
C VAL A 183 11.60 -2.69 -9.00
N ALA A 184 12.35 -3.77 -8.88
CA ALA A 184 13.67 -3.82 -8.25
C ALA A 184 14.65 -4.63 -9.13
N PRO A 185 15.05 -4.11 -10.30
CA PRO A 185 15.76 -4.87 -11.33
C PRO A 185 17.23 -5.13 -11.03
N ASN A 186 17.91 -4.25 -10.28
CA ASN A 186 19.35 -4.32 -10.10
C ASN A 186 19.70 -4.97 -8.75
N ILE A 187 20.43 -6.08 -8.82
CA ILE A 187 21.00 -6.73 -7.63
C ILE A 187 21.97 -5.76 -6.94
N GLY A 188 21.84 -5.63 -5.61
CA GLY A 188 22.64 -4.73 -4.77
C GLY A 188 22.09 -3.31 -4.66
N ASP A 189 21.00 -2.96 -5.37
CA ASP A 189 20.22 -1.78 -5.01
C ASP A 189 19.60 -1.96 -3.63
N VAL A 190 19.39 -0.84 -2.93
CA VAL A 190 18.86 -0.85 -1.56
C VAL A 190 17.43 -0.36 -1.49
N PHE A 191 16.69 -0.88 -0.52
CA PHE A 191 15.35 -0.38 -0.18
C PHE A 191 15.47 0.76 0.82
N LEU A 192 15.27 2.00 0.35
CA LEU A 192 15.12 3.15 1.21
C LEU A 192 13.65 3.30 1.61
N LEU A 193 13.33 2.97 2.85
CA LEU A 193 12.04 3.30 3.45
C LEU A 193 12.03 4.77 3.84
N MET A 194 11.03 5.51 3.40
CA MET A 194 10.83 6.92 3.72
C MET A 194 9.39 7.15 4.22
N GLY A 195 9.23 7.99 5.24
CA GLY A 195 7.92 8.48 5.68
C GLY A 195 7.60 8.24 7.15
N GLY A 196 6.36 7.85 7.43
CA GLY A 196 5.90 7.54 8.78
C GLY A 196 6.70 6.41 9.43
N THR A 197 6.87 6.48 10.75
CA THR A 197 7.47 5.40 11.56
C THR A 197 6.49 4.25 11.74
N THR A 198 6.99 3.01 11.71
CA THR A 198 6.22 1.78 11.84
C THR A 198 5.70 1.61 13.28
N GLY A 199 4.40 1.35 13.41
CA GLY A 199 3.72 1.03 14.67
C GLY A 199 2.70 -0.10 14.50
N ARG A 200 1.92 -0.39 15.54
CA ARG A 200 0.90 -1.46 15.51
C ARG A 200 -0.41 -1.02 14.84
N ASP A 201 -0.30 -0.48 13.64
CA ASP A 201 -1.42 0.02 12.85
C ASP A 201 -1.94 -1.02 11.88
N GLY A 202 -3.26 -1.22 11.86
CA GLY A 202 -3.93 -2.05 10.85
C GLY A 202 -3.34 -3.45 10.72
N ILE A 203 -2.74 -4.00 11.79
CA ILE A 203 -2.31 -5.40 11.78
C ILE A 203 -3.59 -6.23 11.70
N HIS A 204 -3.71 -7.02 10.63
CA HIS A 204 -4.94 -7.68 10.15
C HIS A 204 -5.98 -6.78 9.46
N GLY A 205 -5.64 -5.54 9.09
CA GLY A 205 -6.53 -4.58 8.41
C GLY A 205 -7.06 -5.09 7.08
N VAL A 206 -6.21 -5.72 6.28
CA VAL A 206 -6.59 -6.42 5.04
C VAL A 206 -7.55 -7.60 5.27
N THR A 207 -7.28 -8.43 6.28
CA THR A 207 -8.17 -9.55 6.65
C THR A 207 -9.52 -9.01 7.11
N PHE A 208 -9.50 -7.96 7.92
CA PHE A 208 -10.67 -7.24 8.42
C PHE A 208 -11.51 -6.62 7.31
N ALA A 209 -10.89 -5.98 6.31
CA ALA A 209 -11.61 -5.45 5.15
C ALA A 209 -12.29 -6.54 4.29
N SER A 210 -11.94 -7.81 4.53
CA SER A 210 -12.53 -8.99 3.89
C SER A 210 -13.65 -9.65 4.71
N GLU A 211 -13.97 -9.15 5.92
CA GLU A 211 -15.03 -9.70 6.80
C GLU A 211 -16.38 -8.97 6.65
N GLU A 212 -17.48 -9.62 7.07
CA GLU A 212 -18.81 -9.00 7.10
C GLU A 212 -18.96 -8.06 8.31
N LEU A 213 -19.36 -6.81 8.06
CA LEU A 213 -19.68 -5.84 9.13
C LEU A 213 -20.83 -6.34 10.02
N THR A 214 -20.57 -6.45 11.32
CA THR A 214 -21.59 -6.79 12.33
C THR A 214 -21.90 -5.60 13.25
N SER A 215 -22.95 -5.71 14.07
CA SER A 215 -23.31 -4.65 15.02
C SER A 215 -22.26 -4.40 16.12
N ASN A 216 -21.33 -5.35 16.35
CA ASN A 216 -20.27 -5.21 17.37
C ASN A 216 -18.99 -4.58 16.80
N SER A 217 -18.84 -4.61 15.47
CA SER A 217 -17.66 -4.15 14.75
C SER A 217 -17.32 -2.68 15.01
N GLU A 218 -18.34 -1.82 15.20
CA GLU A 218 -18.13 -0.39 15.52
C GLU A 218 -17.35 -0.14 16.83
N THR A 219 -17.44 -1.05 17.79
CA THR A 219 -16.77 -0.93 19.10
C THR A 219 -15.48 -1.72 19.20
N GLU A 220 -15.46 -2.92 18.63
CA GLU A 220 -14.30 -3.81 18.70
C GLU A 220 -13.20 -3.37 17.74
N ASP A 221 -13.58 -2.79 16.60
CA ASP A 221 -12.65 -2.59 15.47
C ASP A 221 -12.27 -1.12 15.25
N ARG A 222 -12.89 -0.18 15.97
CA ARG A 222 -12.52 1.25 15.90
C ARG A 222 -11.02 1.51 16.16
N PRO A 223 -10.32 0.81 17.07
CA PRO A 223 -8.87 0.97 17.25
C PRO A 223 -8.05 0.50 16.04
N ALA A 224 -8.60 -0.34 15.16
CA ALA A 224 -7.94 -0.80 13.94
C ALA A 224 -8.04 0.22 12.80
N VAL A 225 -8.94 1.20 12.88
CA VAL A 225 -9.01 2.30 11.91
C VAL A 225 -7.84 3.24 12.15
N GLN A 226 -7.03 3.41 11.10
CA GLN A 226 -5.80 4.18 11.14
C GLN A 226 -6.07 5.68 11.23
N VAL A 227 -5.13 6.40 11.83
CA VAL A 227 -5.18 7.85 11.93
C VAL A 227 -4.47 8.46 10.73
N ALA A 228 -5.21 9.25 9.96
CA ALA A 228 -4.68 10.03 8.86
C ALA A 228 -3.70 11.13 9.33
N ASP A 229 -2.51 11.21 8.71
CA ASP A 229 -1.56 12.32 8.90
C ASP A 229 -1.25 13.04 7.56
N PRO A 230 -2.12 13.97 7.13
CA PRO A 230 -1.93 14.70 5.89
C PRO A 230 -0.73 15.66 5.91
N PHE A 231 -0.24 16.06 7.09
CA PHE A 231 0.95 16.93 7.16
C PHE A 231 2.22 16.13 6.88
N THR A 232 2.34 14.92 7.42
CA THR A 232 3.40 13.99 7.03
C THR A 232 3.26 13.60 5.56
N LYS A 233 2.04 13.38 5.06
CA LYS A 233 1.83 13.14 3.61
C LYS A 233 2.36 14.26 2.74
N LYS A 234 2.11 15.53 3.08
CA LYS A 234 2.61 16.66 2.30
C LYS A 234 4.14 16.64 2.22
N ARG A 235 4.81 16.39 3.35
CA ARG A 235 6.26 16.26 3.37
C ARG A 235 6.71 15.08 2.51
N VAL A 236 6.06 13.92 2.62
CA VAL A 236 6.34 12.73 1.79
C VAL A 236 6.23 13.07 0.31
N LEU A 237 5.16 13.73 -0.11
CA LEU A 237 4.98 14.20 -1.50
C LEU A 237 6.17 15.06 -1.97
N GLU A 238 6.54 16.10 -1.21
CA GLU A 238 7.62 17.01 -1.60
C GLU A 238 8.99 16.30 -1.63
N ALA A 239 9.27 15.44 -0.67
CA ALA A 239 10.51 14.66 -0.61
C ALA A 239 10.58 13.63 -1.74
N SER A 240 9.48 12.92 -2.03
CA SER A 240 9.40 11.96 -3.13
C SER A 240 9.71 12.62 -4.47
N LEU A 241 9.07 13.75 -4.78
CA LEU A 241 9.29 14.46 -6.04
C LEU A 241 10.73 14.98 -6.15
N GLU A 242 11.32 15.47 -5.06
CA GLU A 242 12.72 15.93 -5.07
C GLU A 242 13.72 14.76 -5.20
N ILE A 243 13.42 13.59 -4.63
CA ILE A 243 14.21 12.36 -4.83
C ILE A 243 14.15 11.97 -6.31
N LEU A 244 12.95 11.86 -6.88
CA LEU A 244 12.71 11.47 -8.26
C LEU A 244 13.33 12.43 -9.28
N GLU A 245 13.41 13.72 -8.97
CA GLU A 245 14.09 14.72 -9.81
C GLU A 245 15.62 14.54 -9.82
N LYS A 246 16.21 14.07 -8.71
CA LYS A 246 17.66 14.11 -8.47
C LYS A 246 18.36 12.76 -8.51
N ILE A 247 17.60 11.68 -8.34
CA ILE A 247 18.10 10.32 -8.20
C ILE A 247 17.38 9.47 -9.25
N ASP A 248 18.17 8.70 -9.99
CA ASP A 248 17.68 7.69 -10.92
C ASP A 248 17.22 6.47 -10.12
N CYS A 249 15.97 6.52 -9.65
CA CYS A 249 15.37 5.44 -8.87
C CYS A 249 15.04 4.25 -9.77
N SER A 250 15.54 3.06 -9.40
CA SER A 250 15.25 1.82 -10.11
C SER A 250 13.78 1.41 -9.99
N GLY A 251 13.14 1.81 -8.90
CA GLY A 251 11.70 1.69 -8.72
C GLY A 251 11.20 2.36 -7.45
N VAL A 252 9.90 2.57 -7.38
CA VAL A 252 9.22 3.18 -6.24
C VAL A 252 7.90 2.45 -6.01
N LYS A 253 7.54 2.25 -4.74
CA LYS A 253 6.26 1.65 -4.39
C LYS A 253 5.72 2.24 -3.09
N ASP A 254 4.41 2.34 -3.00
CA ASP A 254 3.75 2.73 -1.77
C ASP A 254 3.72 1.58 -0.72
N LEU A 255 3.34 1.92 0.51
CA LEU A 255 2.97 0.92 1.52
C LEU A 255 1.49 1.08 1.86
N GLY A 256 0.71 0.05 1.56
CA GLY A 256 -0.70 -0.10 1.90
C GLY A 256 -0.98 -1.42 2.61
N GLY A 257 -1.97 -2.15 2.11
CA GLY A 257 -2.35 -3.48 2.63
C GLY A 257 -1.19 -4.47 2.60
N GLY A 258 -0.94 -5.14 3.73
CA GLY A 258 0.19 -6.07 3.88
C GLY A 258 1.56 -5.42 4.07
N GLY A 259 1.63 -4.08 4.16
CA GLY A 259 2.80 -3.35 4.62
C GLY A 259 4.08 -3.69 3.86
N LEU A 260 5.16 -3.95 4.61
CA LEU A 260 6.47 -4.28 4.06
C LEU A 260 6.48 -5.64 3.34
N THR A 261 5.64 -6.58 3.78
CA THR A 261 5.51 -7.90 3.17
C THR A 261 5.07 -7.76 1.71
N CYS A 262 3.95 -7.06 1.49
CA CYS A 262 3.42 -6.82 0.15
C CYS A 262 4.39 -5.97 -0.68
N CYS A 263 4.78 -4.80 -0.16
CA CYS A 263 5.57 -3.83 -0.89
C CYS A 263 6.90 -4.41 -1.42
N VAL A 264 7.70 -5.05 -0.56
CA VAL A 264 9.00 -5.57 -0.96
C VAL A 264 8.86 -6.79 -1.88
N SER A 265 7.94 -7.72 -1.57
CA SER A 265 7.80 -8.94 -2.35
C SER A 265 7.37 -8.66 -3.79
N GLU A 266 6.41 -7.75 -4.01
CA GLU A 266 5.97 -7.37 -5.35
C GLU A 266 7.09 -6.70 -6.18
N LEU A 267 7.87 -5.80 -5.55
CA LEU A 267 9.01 -5.13 -6.20
C LEU A 267 10.01 -6.13 -6.80
N VAL A 268 10.44 -7.10 -5.99
CA VAL A 268 11.48 -8.06 -6.39
C VAL A 268 10.94 -9.18 -7.26
N ASP A 269 9.71 -9.65 -7.03
CA ASP A 269 9.12 -10.73 -7.83
C ASP A 269 8.89 -10.30 -9.28
N LYS A 270 8.37 -9.08 -9.50
CA LYS A 270 8.19 -8.49 -10.83
C LYS A 270 9.50 -8.33 -11.61
N SER A 271 10.63 -8.37 -10.91
CA SER A 271 11.97 -8.29 -11.48
C SER A 271 12.71 -9.63 -11.56
N GLY A 272 12.12 -10.71 -11.03
CA GLY A 272 12.77 -12.02 -10.94
C GLY A 272 13.95 -12.05 -9.95
N ASN A 273 13.94 -11.18 -8.95
CA ASN A 273 14.98 -11.04 -7.93
C ASN A 273 14.45 -11.44 -6.53
N GLY A 274 15.36 -11.49 -5.56
CA GLY A 274 15.05 -11.67 -4.14
C GLY A 274 15.27 -10.40 -3.33
N ALA A 275 14.97 -10.48 -2.04
CA ALA A 275 15.21 -9.42 -1.08
C ALA A 275 15.80 -9.97 0.21
N VAL A 276 16.66 -9.19 0.85
CA VAL A 276 16.95 -9.35 2.28
C VAL A 276 16.52 -8.10 3.03
N ILE A 277 15.75 -8.28 4.10
CA ILE A 277 15.25 -7.21 4.97
C ILE A 277 15.86 -7.34 6.37
N ASP A 278 16.37 -6.23 6.90
CA ASP A 278 16.89 -6.11 8.26
C ASP A 278 15.88 -5.35 9.13
N LEU A 279 15.22 -6.06 10.04
CA LEU A 279 14.17 -5.47 10.87
C LEU A 279 14.69 -4.37 11.81
N ARG A 280 15.98 -4.41 12.17
CA ARG A 280 16.61 -3.44 13.09
C ARG A 280 16.75 -2.06 12.47
N ALA A 281 16.78 -2.00 11.15
CA ALA A 281 16.90 -0.75 10.42
C ALA A 281 15.55 -0.04 10.26
N ILE A 282 14.43 -0.71 10.53
CA ILE A 282 13.10 -0.14 10.35
C ILE A 282 12.82 0.87 11.47
N PRO A 283 12.48 2.13 11.16
CA PRO A 283 12.13 3.13 12.16
C PRO A 283 10.81 2.75 12.87
N LEU A 284 10.89 2.41 14.16
CA LEU A 284 9.73 2.05 14.99
C LEU A 284 9.32 3.22 15.88
N ARG A 285 8.01 3.36 16.12
CA ARG A 285 7.48 4.32 17.13
C ARG A 285 7.06 3.67 18.44
N GLU A 286 6.92 2.35 18.45
CA GLU A 286 6.55 1.55 19.62
C GLU A 286 7.68 0.59 19.99
N GLU A 287 7.98 0.49 21.28
CA GLU A 287 8.95 -0.48 21.78
C GLU A 287 8.38 -1.91 21.76
N GLY A 288 9.29 -2.89 21.62
CA GLY A 288 8.95 -4.31 21.74
C GLY A 288 8.03 -4.82 20.64
N MET A 289 8.00 -4.17 19.47
CA MET A 289 7.28 -4.70 18.32
C MET A 289 7.91 -6.03 17.87
N THR A 290 7.07 -7.02 17.61
CA THR A 290 7.53 -8.32 17.12
C THR A 290 7.86 -8.26 15.62
N PRO A 291 8.66 -9.19 15.09
CA PRO A 291 8.88 -9.32 13.66
C PRO A 291 7.60 -9.39 12.83
N TYR A 292 6.59 -10.09 13.37
CA TYR A 292 5.24 -10.16 12.82
C TYR A 292 4.62 -8.76 12.71
N GLU A 293 4.56 -8.04 13.83
CA GLU A 293 3.95 -6.71 13.86
C GLU A 293 4.65 -5.72 12.93
N ILE A 294 5.98 -5.82 12.78
CA ILE A 294 6.76 -4.92 11.91
C ILE A 294 6.48 -5.20 10.43
N MET A 295 6.50 -6.46 10.01
CA MET A 295 6.34 -6.85 8.60
C MET A 295 4.92 -6.67 8.07
N LEU A 296 3.93 -6.76 8.96
CA LEU A 296 2.50 -6.70 8.64
C LEU A 296 1.84 -5.37 9.01
N SER A 297 2.58 -4.45 9.62
CA SER A 297 2.09 -3.11 9.93
C SER A 297 1.67 -2.37 8.67
N GLU A 298 0.47 -1.81 8.72
CA GLU A 298 -0.12 -0.97 7.69
C GLU A 298 -0.03 0.52 8.06
N SER A 299 0.96 0.91 8.89
CA SER A 299 1.23 2.32 9.21
C SER A 299 1.27 3.19 7.94
N GLN A 300 0.63 4.35 8.04
CA GLN A 300 0.39 5.22 6.90
C GLN A 300 1.61 6.10 6.55
N GLU A 301 1.49 6.82 5.42
CA GLU A 301 2.50 7.77 4.95
C GLU A 301 3.90 7.18 4.72
N ARG A 302 4.00 5.93 4.27
CA ARG A 302 5.29 5.27 3.96
C ARG A 302 5.44 4.97 2.47
N MET A 303 6.67 5.05 1.98
CA MET A 303 7.07 4.67 0.62
C MET A 303 8.42 3.96 0.63
N ILE A 304 8.64 3.06 -0.33
CA ILE A 304 9.96 2.47 -0.61
C ILE A 304 10.48 3.02 -1.93
N PHE A 305 11.75 3.43 -1.91
CA PHE A 305 12.54 3.75 -3.09
C PHE A 305 13.64 2.70 -3.25
N VAL A 306 13.71 2.10 -4.43
CA VAL A 306 14.80 1.20 -4.83
C VAL A 306 15.87 2.06 -5.49
N ILE A 307 16.99 2.26 -4.81
CA ILE A 307 18.05 3.17 -5.26
C ILE A 307 19.41 2.52 -5.21
N ASN A 308 20.33 3.05 -6.01
CA ASN A 308 21.72 2.63 -5.93
C ASN A 308 22.32 3.03 -4.56
N PRO A 309 23.15 2.19 -3.92
CA PRO A 309 23.76 2.50 -2.63
C PRO A 309 24.54 3.82 -2.59
N LYS A 310 25.10 4.25 -3.72
CA LYS A 310 25.85 5.52 -3.82
C LYS A 310 24.97 6.76 -3.62
N ASP A 311 23.66 6.63 -3.85
CA ASP A 311 22.71 7.74 -3.84
C ASP A 311 21.99 7.86 -2.48
N VAL A 312 22.23 6.93 -1.55
CA VAL A 312 21.62 6.89 -0.20
C VAL A 312 21.88 8.18 0.57
N GLU A 313 23.13 8.68 0.59
CA GLU A 313 23.47 9.91 1.32
C GLU A 313 22.67 11.12 0.78
N LEU A 314 22.49 11.21 -0.54
CA LEU A 314 21.71 12.27 -1.16
C LEU A 314 20.21 12.12 -0.82
N ALA A 315 19.67 10.91 -0.91
CA ALA A 315 18.27 10.65 -0.60
C ALA A 315 17.95 10.98 0.87
N GLN A 316 18.81 10.56 1.80
CA GLN A 316 18.66 10.87 3.23
C GLN A 316 18.79 12.37 3.50
N ALA A 317 19.69 13.08 2.83
CA ALA A 317 19.80 14.54 2.95
C ALA A 317 18.52 15.27 2.46
N ILE A 318 17.85 14.73 1.43
CA ILE A 318 16.54 15.24 0.99
C ILE A 318 15.47 14.94 2.05
N CYS A 319 15.45 13.73 2.60
CA CYS A 319 14.52 13.37 3.68
C CYS A 319 14.70 14.28 4.91
N ASP A 320 15.93 14.53 5.33
CA ASP A 320 16.28 15.42 6.45
C ASP A 320 15.83 16.85 6.20
N LYS A 321 16.01 17.37 4.97
CA LYS A 321 15.54 18.71 4.57
C LYS A 321 14.03 18.86 4.74
N HIS A 322 13.27 17.79 4.47
CA HIS A 322 11.81 17.75 4.61
C HIS A 322 11.36 17.23 5.98
N GLU A 323 12.29 16.98 6.91
CA GLU A 323 12.03 16.47 8.27
C GLU A 323 11.27 15.13 8.29
N ILE A 324 11.64 14.22 7.37
CA ILE A 324 11.02 12.90 7.22
C ILE A 324 11.99 11.79 7.63
N PRO A 325 11.55 10.86 8.49
CA PRO A 325 12.33 9.65 8.79
C PRO A 325 12.63 8.85 7.51
N SER A 326 13.88 8.38 7.39
CA SER A 326 14.26 7.45 6.33
C SER A 326 15.30 6.45 6.82
N ALA A 327 15.27 5.25 6.26
CA ALA A 327 16.22 4.19 6.58
C ALA A 327 16.43 3.24 5.40
N VAL A 328 17.66 2.76 5.22
CA VAL A 328 17.94 1.62 4.35
C VAL A 328 17.58 0.35 5.12
N ILE A 329 16.52 -0.33 4.69
CA ILE A 329 15.95 -1.48 5.42
C ILE A 329 16.38 -2.84 4.85
N GLY A 330 17.13 -2.85 3.76
CA GLY A 330 17.49 -4.06 3.06
C GLY A 330 18.06 -3.81 1.67
N GLU A 331 18.28 -4.90 0.94
CA GLU A 331 18.85 -4.87 -0.41
C GLU A 331 18.21 -5.92 -1.32
N VAL A 332 18.24 -5.63 -2.62
CA VAL A 332 17.86 -6.54 -3.70
C VAL A 332 18.95 -7.60 -3.85
N THR A 333 18.57 -8.87 -3.79
CA THR A 333 19.50 -10.01 -3.87
C THR A 333 19.26 -10.83 -5.14
N GLU A 334 20.27 -11.57 -5.56
CA GLU A 334 20.08 -12.63 -6.56
C GLU A 334 19.18 -13.74 -5.99
N GLY A 335 18.37 -14.37 -6.85
CA GLY A 335 17.44 -15.45 -6.47
C GLY A 335 15.99 -14.98 -6.51
N ASN A 336 15.10 -15.72 -5.88
CA ASN A 336 13.66 -15.47 -5.88
C ASN A 336 13.05 -15.68 -4.48
N HIS A 337 13.82 -15.32 -3.45
CA HIS A 337 13.43 -15.49 -2.05
C HIS A 337 13.44 -14.13 -1.35
N MET A 338 12.45 -13.93 -0.49
CA MET A 338 12.41 -12.85 0.48
C MET A 338 12.88 -13.40 1.82
N VAL A 339 13.98 -12.82 2.34
CA VAL A 339 14.62 -13.23 3.58
C VAL A 339 14.49 -12.10 4.60
N VAL A 340 13.89 -12.39 5.75
CA VAL A 340 13.77 -11.42 6.86
C VAL A 340 14.75 -11.80 7.97
N LYS A 341 15.52 -10.84 8.44
CA LYS A 341 16.55 -11.03 9.47
C LYS A 341 16.33 -10.12 10.68
N ASP A 342 16.67 -10.62 11.85
CA ASP A 342 16.68 -9.88 13.12
C ASP A 342 17.79 -10.39 14.07
N PHE A 343 17.88 -9.84 15.28
CA PHE A 343 18.83 -10.26 16.32
C PHE A 343 18.34 -11.49 17.12
N ASP A 344 19.22 -12.46 17.35
CA ASP A 344 19.17 -13.33 18.54
C ASP A 344 20.24 -12.85 19.53
N ALA A 345 20.01 -13.03 20.84
CA ALA A 345 20.72 -12.42 21.98
C ALA A 345 22.26 -12.55 21.97
N GLU A 346 22.85 -13.31 21.05
CA GLU A 346 24.27 -13.53 20.88
C GLU A 346 24.76 -13.24 19.43
N ILE A 347 24.97 -11.95 19.13
CA ILE A 347 25.94 -11.41 18.15
C ILE A 347 25.67 -11.63 16.64
N GLU A 348 24.88 -12.62 16.21
CA GLU A 348 24.59 -12.88 14.78
C GLU A 348 23.15 -12.56 14.34
N LEU A 349 23.00 -12.13 13.08
CA LEU A 349 21.68 -11.97 12.44
C LEU A 349 21.06 -13.35 12.22
N GLN A 350 19.93 -13.60 12.85
CA GLN A 350 19.12 -14.79 12.63
C GLN A 350 18.19 -14.58 11.44
N THR A 351 18.12 -15.57 10.55
CA THR A 351 17.03 -15.64 9.54
C THR A 351 15.74 -16.04 10.23
N LEU A 352 14.75 -15.14 10.21
CA LEU A 352 13.42 -15.37 10.77
C LEU A 352 12.42 -15.87 9.73
N CYS A 353 12.61 -15.50 8.46
CA CYS A 353 11.75 -15.91 7.35
C CYS A 353 12.63 -16.10 6.11
N ASP A 354 12.32 -17.15 5.35
CA ASP A 354 12.91 -17.44 4.04
C ASP A 354 11.85 -18.08 3.16
N VAL A 355 11.19 -17.25 2.34
CA VAL A 355 10.02 -17.61 1.54
C VAL A 355 10.23 -17.21 0.07
N PRO A 356 9.90 -18.10 -0.89
CA PRO A 356 9.87 -17.74 -2.31
C PRO A 356 8.96 -16.54 -2.57
N THR A 357 9.46 -15.53 -3.29
CA THR A 357 8.73 -14.28 -3.57
C THR A 357 7.40 -14.53 -4.26
N ILE A 358 7.34 -15.54 -5.13
CA ILE A 358 6.13 -15.92 -5.86
C ILE A 358 4.96 -16.30 -4.95
N LEU A 359 5.23 -16.87 -3.77
CA LEU A 359 4.18 -17.18 -2.80
C LEU A 359 3.58 -15.91 -2.18
N LEU A 360 4.36 -14.85 -2.07
CA LEU A 360 3.93 -13.57 -1.52
C LEU A 360 3.30 -12.70 -2.61
N ALA A 361 3.88 -12.63 -3.80
CA ALA A 361 3.47 -11.70 -4.85
C ALA A 361 2.38 -12.21 -5.79
N ASP A 362 2.30 -13.52 -6.07
CA ASP A 362 1.32 -14.09 -7.01
C ASP A 362 0.63 -15.35 -6.45
N PRO A 363 -0.16 -15.22 -5.36
CA PRO A 363 -0.96 -16.31 -4.85
C PRO A 363 -1.89 -16.88 -5.94
N PRO A 364 -2.04 -18.22 -6.03
CA PRO A 364 -2.85 -18.83 -7.07
C PRO A 364 -4.34 -18.51 -6.89
N SER A 365 -5.05 -18.35 -8.01
CA SER A 365 -6.51 -18.38 -8.01
C SER A 365 -6.95 -19.83 -7.78
N LEU A 366 -7.22 -20.20 -6.54
CA LEU A 366 -7.77 -21.51 -6.23
C LEU A 366 -9.27 -21.52 -6.59
N ASN A 367 -9.70 -22.55 -7.32
CA ASN A 367 -11.13 -22.77 -7.57
C ASN A 367 -11.81 -23.03 -6.22
N ARG A 368 -12.56 -22.06 -5.73
CA ARG A 368 -13.42 -22.17 -4.55
C ARG A 368 -14.81 -22.69 -4.95
#